data_AF-G9KZ59-F1
#
_entry.id   AF-G9KZ59-F1
#
_cell.length_a   1.000
_cell.length_b   1.000
_cell.length_c   1.000
_cell.angle_alpha   90.00
_cell.angle_beta   90.00
_cell.angle_gamma   90.00
#
_symmetry.space_group_name_H-M   'P 1'
#
loop_
_entity.id
_entity.type
_entity.pdbx_description
1 polymer ?
#
loop_
_entity_poly.entity_id
_entity_poly.type
_entity_poly.pdbx_seq_one_letter_code
_entity_poly.pdbx_strand_id
1 'polypeptide(L)'
;YCNRDFDDEKILIQHQKAKHFKCHICHKKLYTGPGLAIHCMQVHKETIDAVPNAIPGRTDIELEIYGMEGIPEKDMDERRRLLEQKT
;
A
#
# COMPACT_ATOMS: atom_id res chain seq x y z
N TYR A 1 3.31 1.40 -3.41
CA TYR A 1 2.56 2.63 -3.05
C TYR A 1 3.38 3.91 -3.09
N CYS A 2 4.43 4.08 -2.27
CA CYS A 2 5.08 5.39 -2.07
C CYS A 2 6.53 5.52 -2.57
N ASN A 3 7.06 4.50 -3.26
CA ASN A 3 8.42 4.51 -3.82
C ASN A 3 9.56 4.69 -2.79
N ARG A 4 9.29 4.44 -1.50
CA ARG A 4 10.31 4.37 -0.46
C ARG A 4 10.99 3.00 -0.46
N ASP A 5 12.29 3.02 -0.23
CA ASP A 5 13.13 1.84 -0.11
C ASP A 5 13.25 1.41 1.36
N PHE A 6 13.42 0.11 1.56
CA PHE A 6 13.56 -0.53 2.86
C PHE A 6 14.57 -1.66 2.74
N ASP A 7 15.44 -1.80 3.73
CA ASP A 7 16.48 -2.84 3.74
C ASP A 7 15.94 -4.23 4.09
N ASP A 8 14.75 -4.28 4.71
CA ASP A 8 14.14 -5.50 5.23
C ASP A 8 12.62 -5.50 4.99
N GLU A 9 12.09 -6.65 4.55
CA GLU A 9 10.67 -6.85 4.27
C GLU A 9 9.78 -6.60 5.50
N LYS A 10 10.25 -6.94 6.69
CA LYS A 10 9.55 -6.65 7.95
C LYS A 10 9.36 -5.15 8.15
N ILE A 11 10.38 -4.34 7.82
CA ILE A 11 10.31 -2.87 7.94
C ILE A 11 9.37 -2.32 6.85
N LEU A 12 9.43 -2.84 5.63
CA LEU A 12 8.48 -2.52 4.57
C LEU A 12 7.04 -2.79 4.99
N ILE A 13 6.74 -3.98 5.53
CA ILE A 13 5.40 -4.34 6.00
C ILE A 13 4.96 -3.41 7.13
N GLN A 14 5.83 -3.12 8.10
CA GLN A 14 5.51 -2.16 9.16
C GLN A 14 5.18 -0.76 8.61
N HIS A 15 5.92 -0.31 7.59
CA HIS A 15 5.64 0.93 6.90
C HIS A 15 4.28 0.90 6.18
N GLN A 16 3.99 -0.15 5.42
CA GLN A 16 2.70 -0.33 4.72
C GLN A 16 1.54 -0.24 5.71
N LYS A 17 1.61 -0.98 6.82
CA LYS A 17 0.61 -0.95 7.91
C LYS A 17 0.42 0.44 8.50
N ALA A 18 1.51 1.21 8.67
CA ALA A 18 1.47 2.51 9.34
C ALA A 18 1.05 3.67 8.41
N LYS A 19 1.37 3.59 7.11
CA LYS A 19 1.20 4.67 6.15
C LYS A 19 0.08 4.43 5.14
N HIS A 20 -0.12 3.19 4.72
CA HIS A 20 -1.08 2.85 3.66
C HIS A 20 -2.31 2.14 4.22
N PHE A 21 -2.14 1.29 5.23
CA PHE A 21 -3.21 0.43 5.73
C PHE A 21 -3.65 0.80 7.16
N LYS A 22 -3.55 2.08 7.52
CA LYS A 22 -4.01 2.60 8.81
C LYS A 22 -5.37 3.27 8.64
N CYS A 23 -6.38 2.78 9.34
CA CYS A 23 -7.69 3.42 9.41
C CYS A 23 -7.54 4.87 9.91
N HIS A 24 -8.11 5.84 9.18
CA HIS A 24 -8.08 7.25 9.56
C HIS A 24 -8.98 7.56 10.75
N ILE A 25 -9.95 6.70 11.04
CA ILE A 25 -10.98 6.90 12.07
C ILE A 25 -10.50 6.32 13.42
N CYS A 26 -10.25 5.01 13.48
CA CYS A 26 -9.88 4.33 14.74
C CYS A 26 -8.39 3.97 14.83
N HIS A 27 -7.58 4.35 13.84
CA HIS A 27 -6.13 4.12 13.81
C HIS A 27 -5.69 2.65 13.85
N LYS A 28 -6.62 1.70 13.70
CA LYS A 28 -6.32 0.28 13.51
C LYS A 28 -5.45 0.12 12.27
N LYS A 29 -4.38 -0.67 12.40
CA LYS A 29 -3.48 -1.03 11.30
C LYS A 29 -3.91 -2.38 10.74
N LEU A 30 -4.18 -2.41 9.44
CA LEU A 30 -4.53 -3.59 8.66
C LEU A 30 -3.32 -3.98 7.80
N TYR A 31 -3.41 -5.11 7.10
CA TYR A 31 -2.30 -5.67 6.35
C TYR A 31 -2.33 -5.38 4.85
N THR A 32 -3.51 -5.11 4.29
CA THR A 32 -3.72 -4.94 2.84
C THR A 32 -4.74 -3.85 2.55
N GLY A 33 -4.80 -3.40 1.29
CA GLY A 33 -5.78 -2.42 0.80
C GLY A 33 -7.23 -2.89 0.98
N PRO A 34 -7.60 -4.09 0.48
CA PRO A 34 -8.94 -4.64 0.65
C PRO A 34 -9.32 -4.79 2.13
N GLY A 35 -8.37 -5.21 2.97
CA GLY A 35 -8.58 -5.31 4.40
C GLY A 35 -8.88 -3.96 5.07
N LEU A 36 -8.25 -2.87 4.62
CA LEU A 36 -8.55 -1.52 5.08
C LEU A 36 -9.95 -1.06 4.62
N ALA A 37 -10.29 -1.26 3.34
CA ALA A 37 -11.59 -0.88 2.79
C ALA A 37 -12.75 -1.61 3.49
N ILE A 38 -12.65 -2.94 3.63
CA ILE A 38 -13.63 -3.75 4.35
C ILE A 38 -13.76 -3.28 5.80
N HIS A 39 -12.63 -2.99 6.47
CA HIS A 39 -12.65 -2.50 7.85
C HIS A 39 -13.44 -1.20 7.97
N CYS A 40 -13.16 -0.21 7.11
CA CYS A 40 -13.86 1.08 7.17
C CYS A 40 -15.34 0.94 6.83
N MET A 41 -15.68 0.13 5.83
CA MET A 41 -17.07 -0.13 5.46
C MET A 41 -17.83 -0.82 6.59
N GLN A 42 -17.29 -1.89 7.16
CA GLN A 42 -18.04 -2.69 8.13
C GLN A 42 -18.14 -2.03 9.51
N VAL A 43 -17.03 -1.45 9.99
CA VAL A 43 -16.93 -0.91 11.35
C VAL A 43 -17.41 0.52 11.43
N HIS A 44 -17.10 1.34 10.41
CA HIS A 44 -17.36 2.78 10.45
C HIS A 44 -18.42 3.24 9.43
N LYS A 45 -18.93 2.31 8.60
CA LYS A 45 -19.88 2.62 7.52
C LYS A 45 -19.34 3.66 6.53
N GLU A 46 -18.02 3.68 6.36
CA GLU A 46 -17.31 4.59 5.46
C GLU A 46 -16.67 3.82 4.32
N THR A 47 -16.86 4.30 3.08
CA THR A 47 -16.26 3.71 1.88
C THR A 47 -14.91 4.38 1.62
N ILE A 48 -13.91 3.59 1.23
CA ILE A 48 -12.61 4.10 0.78
C ILE A 48 -12.32 3.50 -0.58
N ASP A 49 -12.08 4.35 -1.57
CA ASP A 49 -11.88 3.94 -2.96
C ASP A 49 -10.41 3.96 -3.39
N ALA A 50 -9.51 4.40 -2.50
CA ALA A 50 -8.09 4.55 -2.80
C ALA A 50 -7.19 4.32 -1.59
N VAL A 51 -6.01 3.75 -1.82
CA VAL A 51 -4.97 3.57 -0.80
C VAL A 51 -4.40 4.93 -0.37
N PRO A 52 -4.49 5.30 0.93
CA PRO A 52 -3.93 6.54 1.43
C PRO A 52 -2.41 6.64 1.23
N ASN A 53 -1.94 7.86 0.94
CA ASN A 53 -0.52 8.19 0.79
C ASN A 53 0.20 7.41 -0.34
N ALA A 54 -0.55 6.87 -1.30
CA ALA A 54 0.00 6.30 -2.51
C ALA A 54 0.25 7.39 -3.56
N ILE A 55 1.23 7.17 -4.43
CA ILE A 55 1.47 8.05 -5.59
C ILE A 55 0.36 7.86 -6.65
N PRO A 56 0.14 8.85 -7.53
CA PRO A 56 -0.77 8.71 -8.66
C PRO A 56 -0.49 7.44 -9.47
N GLY A 57 -1.54 6.73 -9.88
CA GLY A 57 -1.44 5.49 -10.65
C GLY A 57 -1.19 4.23 -9.81
N ARG A 58 -0.96 4.34 -8.50
CA ARG A 58 -0.80 3.20 -7.57
C ARG A 58 -1.75 3.27 -6.38
N THR A 59 -2.93 3.84 -6.58
CA THR A 59 -3.93 4.07 -5.53
C THR A 59 -4.97 2.96 -5.42
N ASP A 60 -4.93 1.96 -6.28
CA ASP A 60 -5.93 0.89 -6.33
C ASP A 60 -6.04 0.16 -4.98
N ILE A 61 -7.24 0.22 -4.41
CA ILE A 61 -7.55 -0.34 -3.09
C ILE A 61 -7.88 -1.83 -3.14
N GLU A 62 -8.17 -2.38 -4.33
CA GLU A 62 -8.54 -3.78 -4.51
C GLU A 62 -7.32 -4.71 -4.61
N LEU A 63 -6.12 -4.15 -4.82
CA LEU A 63 -4.88 -4.92 -4.88
C LEU A 63 -4.47 -5.46 -3.51
N GLU A 64 -4.34 -6.79 -3.43
CA GLU A 64 -3.88 -7.50 -2.23
C GLU A 64 -2.35 -7.54 -2.16
N ILE A 65 -1.75 -6.39 -1.84
CA ILE A 65 -0.30 -6.26 -1.65
C ILE A 65 0.08 -6.47 -0.17
N TYR A 66 1.01 -7.40 0.07
CA TYR A 66 1.62 -7.66 1.38
C TYR A 66 3.14 -7.77 1.24
N GLY A 67 3.90 -6.84 1.82
CA GLY A 67 5.34 -6.79 1.60
C GLY A 67 5.63 -6.58 0.11
N MET A 68 6.38 -7.50 -0.49
CA MET A 68 6.64 -7.51 -1.94
C MET A 68 5.64 -8.39 -2.73
N GLU A 69 4.83 -9.20 -2.05
CA GLU A 69 3.84 -10.07 -2.69
C GLU A 69 2.64 -9.25 -3.18
N GLY A 70 2.08 -9.65 -4.33
CA GLY A 70 0.91 -9.01 -4.94
C GLY A 70 1.20 -7.69 -5.68
N ILE A 71 2.46 -7.23 -5.74
CA ILE A 71 2.82 -6.04 -6.52
C ILE A 71 2.69 -6.35 -8.03
N PRO A 72 1.93 -5.56 -8.81
CA PRO A 72 1.84 -5.75 -10.26
C PRO A 72 3.21 -5.71 -10.94
N GLU A 73 3.46 -6.63 -11.87
CA GLU A 73 4.74 -6.73 -12.60
C GLU A 73 5.11 -5.42 -13.31
N LYS A 74 4.12 -4.74 -13.92
CA LYS A 74 4.30 -3.43 -14.53
C LYS A 74 4.90 -2.38 -13.58
N ASP A 75 4.51 -2.40 -12.30
CA ASP A 75 4.97 -1.42 -11.30
C ASP A 75 6.39 -1.76 -10.82
N MET A 76 6.73 -3.05 -10.78
CA MET A 76 8.08 -3.55 -10.49
C MET A 76 9.05 -3.21 -11.62
N ASP A 77 8.64 -3.40 -12.87
CA ASP A 77 9.43 -3.08 -14.06
C ASP A 77 9.66 -1.58 -14.20
N GLU A 78 8.61 -0.76 -14.00
CA GLU A 78 8.75 0.69 -13.97
C GLU A 78 9.75 1.13 -12.89
N ARG A 79 9.66 0.53 -11.68
CA ARG A 79 10.59 0.83 -10.59
C ARG A 79 12.03 0.46 -10.95
N ARG A 80 12.24 -0.71 -11.58
CA ARG A 80 13.57 -1.16 -12.03
C ARG A 80 14.17 -0.19 -13.04
N ARG A 81 13.41 0.18 -14.07
CA ARG A 81 13.87 1.14 -15.10
C ARG A 81 14.25 2.50 -14.50
N LEU A 82 13.47 2.99 -13.53
CA LEU A 82 13.75 4.26 -12.86
C LEU A 82 15.02 4.22 -11.99
N LEU A 83 15.38 3.06 -11.43
CA LEU A 83 16.62 2.88 -10.67
C LEU A 83 17.83 2.78 -11.61
N GLU A 84 17.70 2.04 -12.72
CA GLU A 84 18.74 1.92 -13.75
C GLU A 84 19.09 3.29 -14.36
N GLN A 85 18.09 4.14 -14.61
CA GLN A 85 18.31 5.50 -15.16
C GLN A 85 18.94 6.48 -14.16
N LYS A 86 18.96 6.14 -12.86
CA LYS A 86 19.58 6.97 -11.81
C LYS A 86 21.03 6.57 -11.50
N THR A 87 21.50 5.48 -12.11
CA THR A 87 22.85 4.94 -11.93
C THR A 87 23.72 5.37 -13.10
#